data_AF-A0ABC8UHB9-F1
#
_entry.id   AF-A0ABC8UHB9-F1
#
_cell.length_a   1.000
_cell.length_b   1.000
_cell.length_c   1.000
_cell.angle_alpha   90.00
_cell.angle_beta   90.00
_cell.angle_gamma   90.00
#
_symmetry.space_group_name_H-M   'P 1'
#
loop_
_entity.id
_entity.type
_entity.pdbx_description
1 polymer ?
#
loop_
_entity_poly.entity_id
_entity_poly.type
_entity_poly.pdbx_seq_one_letter_code
_entity_poly.pdbx_strand_id
1 'polypeptide(L)'
;MENALRACCKGIKIGKILIHGEGNNGRQLIYEKLPADIASRHVLLLDPVLASGNSAVKAISLLLSKGVPESNIIFLNLIAVSHSSLYSVAEVSFLSCLWNSSFEIQAPEGIHAVCKMFPRLKIVTSEIDVSLNKDLRVLPGMGEFGDRYFGTDNGCATLKHQPKDT
;
A
#
# COMPACT_ATOMS: atom_id res chain seq x y z
N MET A 1 12.91 3.27 2.36
CA MET A 1 12.97 2.40 1.16
C MET A 1 13.81 2.98 0.01
N GLU A 2 13.73 4.28 -0.31
CA GLU A 2 14.53 4.90 -1.40
C GLU A 2 16.03 4.64 -1.25
N ASN A 3 16.60 4.83 -0.05
CA ASN A 3 18.04 4.64 0.19
C ASN A 3 18.50 3.21 -0.08
N ALA A 4 17.71 2.21 0.32
CA ALA A 4 18.01 0.80 0.07
C ALA A 4 18.02 0.51 -1.45
N LEU A 5 17.03 1.05 -2.17
CA LEU A 5 16.98 0.88 -3.63
C LEU A 5 18.15 1.55 -4.33
N ARG A 6 18.58 2.74 -3.88
CA ARG A 6 19.77 3.42 -4.41
C ARG A 6 21.07 2.67 -4.11
N ALA A 7 21.15 1.98 -2.97
CA ALA A 7 22.29 1.16 -2.60
C ALA A 7 22.40 -0.09 -3.49
N CYS A 8 21.27 -0.74 -3.80
CA CYS A 8 21.23 -1.94 -4.65
C CYS A 8 21.32 -1.61 -6.15
N CYS A 9 20.69 -0.52 -6.60
CA CYS A 9 20.55 -0.17 -8.00
C CYS A 9 21.15 1.22 -8.29
N LYS A 10 22.41 1.25 -8.74
CA LYS A 10 23.09 2.50 -9.12
C LYS A 10 22.41 3.15 -10.32
N GLY A 11 22.12 4.45 -10.23
CA GLY A 11 21.54 5.24 -11.33
C GLY A 11 20.03 5.09 -11.52
N ILE A 12 19.31 4.47 -10.57
CA ILE A 12 17.85 4.37 -10.65
C ILE A 12 17.19 5.77 -10.62
N LYS A 13 16.28 6.01 -11.57
CA LYS A 13 15.48 7.24 -11.60
C LYS A 13 14.39 7.13 -10.53
N ILE A 14 14.29 8.15 -9.66
CA ILE A 14 13.30 8.19 -8.59
C ILE A 14 12.20 9.19 -8.94
N GLY A 15 10.96 8.69 -8.97
CA GLY A 15 9.77 9.52 -8.96
C GLY A 15 9.20 9.66 -7.55
N LYS A 16 8.48 10.74 -7.28
CA LYS A 16 7.79 10.99 -6.01
C LYS A 16 6.33 11.32 -6.29
N ILE A 17 5.45 10.68 -5.54
CA ILE A 17 4.00 10.92 -5.55
C ILE A 17 3.62 11.19 -4.09
N LEU A 18 2.93 12.29 -3.84
CA LEU A 18 2.37 12.62 -2.53
C LEU A 18 0.85 12.55 -2.61
N ILE A 19 0.28 11.63 -1.85
CA ILE A 19 -1.16 11.50 -1.68
C ILE A 19 -1.47 11.80 -0.23
N HIS A 20 -2.44 12.67 0.00
CA HIS A 20 -2.86 13.07 1.33
C HIS A 20 -4.36 12.79 1.51
N GLY A 21 -4.75 12.33 2.69
CA GLY A 21 -6.15 12.23 3.06
C GLY A 21 -6.56 13.50 3.78
N GLU A 22 -7.38 14.34 3.15
CA GLU A 22 -7.87 15.57 3.77
C GLU A 22 -9.37 15.45 4.07
N GLY A 23 -9.72 15.29 5.36
CA GLY A 23 -11.09 15.32 5.87
C GLY A 23 -12.11 14.45 5.12
N ASN A 24 -13.31 15.01 4.89
CA ASN A 24 -14.43 14.35 4.20
C ASN A 24 -14.24 14.18 2.68
N ASN A 25 -13.18 14.74 2.08
CA ASN A 25 -13.01 14.80 0.62
C ASN A 25 -12.17 13.66 0.04
N GLY A 26 -11.89 12.63 0.84
CA GLY A 26 -11.13 11.45 0.40
C GLY A 26 -9.64 11.73 0.16
N ARG A 27 -8.96 10.79 -0.50
CA ARG A 27 -7.51 10.88 -0.76
C ARG A 27 -7.22 11.67 -2.04
N GLN A 28 -6.45 12.74 -1.92
CA GLN A 28 -6.10 13.65 -3.01
C GLN A 28 -4.62 13.57 -3.37
N LEU A 29 -4.33 13.73 -4.67
CA LEU A 29 -2.96 13.84 -5.18
C LEU A 29 -2.49 15.28 -5.00
N ILE A 30 -1.52 15.50 -4.12
CA ILE A 30 -0.97 16.84 -3.82
C ILE A 30 0.24 17.15 -4.70
N TYR A 31 1.07 16.15 -4.95
CA TYR A 31 2.33 16.36 -5.66
C TYR A 31 2.68 15.14 -6.50
N GLU A 32 3.18 15.39 -7.71
CA GLU A 32 3.83 14.38 -8.54
C GLU A 32 5.10 14.95 -9.17
N LYS A 33 6.17 14.16 -9.14
CA LYS A 33 7.38 14.39 -9.93
C LYS A 33 7.89 13.06 -10.41
N LEU A 34 7.65 12.77 -11.69
CA LEU A 34 7.97 11.50 -12.32
C LEU A 34 9.00 11.70 -13.44
N PRO A 35 9.83 10.69 -13.77
CA PRO A 35 10.66 10.72 -14.96
C PRO A 35 9.83 10.94 -16.23
N ALA A 36 10.29 11.78 -17.15
CA ALA A 36 9.57 12.08 -18.40
C ALA A 36 9.34 10.84 -19.28
N ASP A 37 10.21 9.85 -19.17
CA ASP A 37 10.19 8.59 -19.90
C ASP A 37 9.60 7.42 -19.08
N ILE A 38 8.69 7.71 -18.13
CA ILE A 38 8.12 6.68 -17.25
C ILE A 38 7.24 5.66 -18.01
N ALA A 39 6.55 6.08 -19.08
CA ALA A 39 5.62 5.25 -19.83
C ALA A 39 6.26 3.97 -20.43
N SER A 40 7.55 4.05 -20.80
CA SER A 40 8.31 2.93 -21.38
C SER A 40 9.15 2.16 -20.36
N ARG A 41 8.99 2.42 -19.05
CA ARG A 41 9.81 1.83 -17.97
C ARG A 41 9.01 0.84 -17.12
N HIS A 42 9.74 -0.06 -16.46
CA HIS A 42 9.23 -0.81 -15.32
C HIS A 42 9.26 0.07 -14.08
N VAL A 43 8.16 0.09 -13.34
CA VAL A 43 7.97 0.95 -12.17
C VAL A 43 7.90 0.09 -10.91
N LEU A 44 8.83 0.34 -9.98
CA LEU A 44 8.73 -0.16 -8.61
C LEU A 44 7.97 0.88 -7.79
N LEU A 45 6.69 0.64 -7.54
CA LEU A 45 5.89 1.47 -6.64
C LEU A 45 6.20 1.04 -5.21
N LEU A 46 6.66 1.97 -4.37
CA LEU A 46 7.09 1.67 -2.99
C LEU A 46 6.12 2.31 -1.99
N ASP A 47 5.45 1.51 -1.18
CA ASP A 47 4.63 1.98 -0.05
C ASP A 47 4.82 1.00 1.12
N PRO A 48 5.33 1.42 2.29
CA PRO A 48 5.69 0.46 3.34
C PRO A 48 4.46 -0.28 3.89
N VAL A 49 3.28 0.33 3.84
CA VAL A 49 2.07 -0.20 4.47
C VAL A 49 0.88 -0.17 3.52
N LEU A 50 0.43 -1.35 3.12
CA LEU A 50 -0.81 -1.51 2.35
C LEU A 50 -1.98 -1.80 3.29
N ALA A 51 -2.60 -0.73 3.81
CA ALA A 51 -3.78 -0.80 4.68
C ALA A 51 -5.08 -0.97 3.88
N SER A 52 -5.86 0.11 3.69
CA SER A 52 -7.12 0.08 2.93
C SER A 52 -6.96 0.07 1.40
N GLY A 53 -5.73 0.20 0.89
CA GLY A 53 -5.47 0.24 -0.55
C GLY A 53 -5.80 1.56 -1.27
N ASN A 54 -6.61 2.47 -0.70
CA ASN A 54 -7.04 3.68 -1.45
C ASN A 54 -5.89 4.57 -1.96
N SER A 55 -4.77 4.64 -1.23
CA SER A 55 -3.59 5.42 -1.66
C SER A 55 -2.88 4.73 -2.79
N ALA A 56 -2.66 3.41 -2.65
CA ALA A 56 -2.06 2.58 -3.68
C ALA A 56 -2.89 2.63 -4.97
N VAL A 57 -4.22 2.47 -4.86
CA VAL A 57 -5.14 2.57 -6.00
C VAL A 57 -4.97 3.91 -6.72
N LYS A 58 -4.98 5.02 -5.98
CA LYS A 58 -4.82 6.36 -6.58
C LYS A 58 -3.46 6.54 -7.24
N ALA A 59 -2.39 6.02 -6.63
CA ALA A 59 -1.04 6.07 -7.18
C ALA A 59 -0.91 5.22 -8.46
N ILE A 60 -1.48 4.01 -8.47
CA ILE A 60 -1.49 3.12 -9.63
C ILE A 60 -2.31 3.75 -10.77
N SER A 61 -3.50 4.28 -10.48
CA SER A 61 -4.30 4.99 -11.47
C SER A 61 -3.56 6.18 -12.09
N LEU A 62 -2.76 6.90 -11.30
CA LEU A 62 -1.91 7.97 -11.82
C LEU A 62 -0.82 7.43 -12.76
N LEU A 63 -0.15 6.32 -12.41
CA LEU A 63 0.85 5.72 -13.28
C LEU A 63 0.25 5.25 -14.61
N LEU A 64 -0.93 4.62 -14.56
CA LEU A 64 -1.67 4.21 -15.74
C LEU A 64 -2.06 5.41 -16.61
N SER A 65 -2.50 6.52 -16.01
CA SER A 65 -2.85 7.74 -16.77
C SER A 65 -1.63 8.42 -17.41
N LYS A 66 -0.43 8.17 -16.90
CA LYS A 66 0.85 8.58 -17.51
C LYS A 66 1.33 7.62 -18.61
N GLY A 67 0.55 6.59 -18.94
CA GLY A 67 0.85 5.64 -20.02
C GLY A 67 1.73 4.47 -19.59
N VAL A 68 1.96 4.27 -18.28
CA VAL A 68 2.65 3.07 -17.79
C VAL A 68 1.70 1.88 -17.94
N PRO A 69 2.08 0.79 -18.63
CA PRO A 69 1.22 -0.38 -18.71
C PRO A 69 1.18 -1.08 -17.35
N GLU A 70 0.00 -1.55 -16.98
CA GLU A 70 -0.28 -2.17 -15.68
C GLU A 70 0.68 -3.33 -15.34
N SER A 71 1.01 -4.16 -16.34
CA SER A 71 1.93 -5.29 -16.20
C SER A 71 3.38 -4.89 -15.88
N ASN A 72 3.73 -3.62 -16.11
CA ASN A 72 5.07 -3.09 -15.82
C ASN A 72 5.17 -2.46 -14.43
N ILE A 73 4.09 -2.44 -13.66
CA ILE A 73 4.06 -1.93 -12.30
C ILE A 73 4.23 -3.10 -11.34
N ILE A 74 5.26 -3.02 -10.50
CA ILE A 74 5.48 -3.92 -9.38
C ILE A 74 5.30 -3.09 -8.11
N PHE A 75 4.30 -3.43 -7.32
CA PHE A 75 4.03 -2.79 -6.04
C PHE A 75 4.78 -3.53 -4.94
N LEU A 76 5.76 -2.85 -4.34
CA LEU A 76 6.59 -3.35 -3.26
C LEU A 76 6.12 -2.72 -1.94
N ASN A 77 5.79 -3.57 -0.97
CA ASN A 77 5.40 -3.15 0.36
C ASN A 77 6.05 -4.02 1.43
N LEU A 78 6.13 -3.51 2.66
CA LEU A 78 6.66 -4.29 3.79
C LEU A 78 5.54 -5.09 4.44
N ILE A 79 4.43 -4.42 4.76
CA ILE A 79 3.28 -5.00 5.45
C ILE A 79 2.04 -4.73 4.63
N ALA A 80 1.19 -5.74 4.47
CA ALA A 80 -0.13 -5.62 3.88
C ALA A 80 -1.19 -6.21 4.80
N VAL A 81 -2.43 -5.73 4.71
CA VAL A 81 -3.56 -6.29 5.46
C VAL A 81 -4.47 -7.10 4.53
N SER A 82 -4.84 -8.30 4.98
CA SER A 82 -5.81 -9.18 4.35
C SER A 82 -6.66 -9.88 5.41
N HIS A 83 -7.98 -9.77 5.35
CA HIS A 83 -8.90 -10.36 6.35
C HIS A 83 -9.26 -11.82 6.03
N SER A 84 -8.37 -12.55 5.36
CA SER A 84 -8.58 -13.97 5.11
C SER A 84 -7.40 -14.73 5.67
N SER A 85 -7.64 -15.53 6.73
CA SER A 85 -6.71 -16.51 7.32
C SER A 85 -6.27 -17.62 6.34
N LEU A 86 -6.20 -17.37 5.04
CA LEU A 86 -6.02 -18.39 4.02
C LEU A 86 -5.16 -17.96 2.82
N TYR A 87 -4.16 -17.09 2.96
CA TYR A 87 -3.20 -16.88 1.86
C TYR A 87 -1.78 -16.71 2.37
N SER A 88 -1.10 -17.84 2.60
CA SER A 88 0.36 -17.88 2.59
C SER A 88 0.82 -17.75 1.14
N VAL A 89 1.64 -16.73 0.90
CA VAL A 89 2.49 -16.49 -0.27
C VAL A 89 2.65 -17.66 -1.27
N ALA A 90 1.80 -17.74 -2.28
CA ALA A 90 2.09 -18.31 -3.61
C ALA A 90 0.82 -18.26 -4.49
N GLU A 91 0.97 -17.73 -5.71
CA GLU A 91 0.02 -17.84 -6.83
C GLU A 91 -1.40 -17.24 -6.65
N VAL A 92 -1.46 -15.90 -6.58
CA VAL A 92 -2.71 -15.18 -6.90
C VAL A 92 -2.90 -15.19 -8.42
N SER A 93 -3.40 -16.30 -8.98
CA SER A 93 -3.89 -16.33 -10.38
C SER A 93 -5.13 -17.18 -10.61
N PHE A 94 -5.65 -17.93 -9.62
CA PHE A 94 -6.68 -18.95 -9.93
C PHE A 94 -8.03 -18.86 -9.21
N LEU A 95 -8.28 -17.91 -8.30
CA LEU A 95 -9.53 -17.88 -7.51
C LEU A 95 -10.28 -16.54 -7.53
N SER A 96 -10.34 -15.88 -8.69
CA SER A 96 -11.20 -14.68 -8.91
C SER A 96 -12.56 -14.98 -9.55
N CYS A 97 -12.83 -16.21 -10.00
CA CYS A 97 -13.97 -16.48 -10.89
C CYS A 97 -15.31 -16.84 -10.23
N LEU A 98 -15.40 -16.95 -8.89
CA LEU A 98 -16.63 -17.40 -8.23
C LEU A 98 -17.01 -16.57 -6.99
N TRP A 99 -17.23 -15.27 -7.16
CA TRP A 99 -18.07 -14.55 -6.19
C TRP A 99 -19.01 -13.58 -6.91
N ASN A 100 -20.19 -14.12 -7.24
CA ASN A 100 -21.32 -13.33 -7.71
C ASN A 100 -22.13 -12.79 -6.53
N SER A 101 -22.44 -11.50 -6.65
CA SER A 101 -23.64 -10.81 -6.15
C SER A 101 -23.83 -10.57 -4.65
N SER A 102 -24.16 -9.29 -4.40
CA SER A 102 -24.94 -8.75 -3.28
C SER A 102 -24.17 -8.19 -2.08
N PHE A 103 -24.16 -6.86 -2.06
CA PHE A 103 -24.35 -5.96 -0.90
C PHE A 103 -23.24 -5.78 0.15
N GLU A 104 -22.81 -4.51 0.20
CA GLU A 104 -22.59 -3.64 1.35
C GLU A 104 -21.50 -3.91 2.43
N ILE A 105 -20.61 -2.92 2.51
CA ILE A 105 -20.03 -2.32 3.72
C ILE A 105 -19.29 -3.29 4.65
N GLN A 106 -18.09 -3.69 4.22
CA GLN A 106 -16.93 -3.84 5.10
C GLN A 106 -15.67 -3.66 4.24
N ALA A 107 -14.76 -2.79 4.69
CA ALA A 107 -13.69 -2.21 3.87
C ALA A 107 -12.87 -3.29 3.13
N PRO A 108 -12.81 -3.28 1.77
CA PRO A 108 -12.03 -4.28 1.04
C PRO A 108 -10.56 -4.11 1.43
N GLU A 109 -9.97 -5.17 1.94
CA GLU A 109 -8.62 -5.18 2.48
C GLU A 109 -7.61 -4.87 1.37
N GLY A 110 -6.51 -4.20 1.71
CA GLY A 110 -5.69 -3.48 0.73
C GLY A 110 -5.18 -4.33 -0.44
N ILE A 111 -4.83 -5.60 -0.18
CA ILE A 111 -4.43 -6.54 -1.25
C ILE A 111 -5.61 -6.80 -2.19
N HIS A 112 -6.77 -7.16 -1.63
CA HIS A 112 -7.96 -7.47 -2.44
C HIS A 112 -8.41 -6.26 -3.26
N ALA A 113 -8.43 -5.07 -2.65
CA ALA A 113 -8.78 -3.84 -3.35
C ALA A 113 -7.87 -3.58 -4.56
N VAL A 114 -6.55 -3.74 -4.41
CA VAL A 114 -5.58 -3.52 -5.49
C VAL A 114 -5.67 -4.63 -6.54
N CYS A 115 -5.67 -5.91 -6.16
CA CYS A 115 -5.72 -7.02 -7.10
C CYS A 115 -7.01 -7.06 -7.91
N LYS A 116 -8.15 -6.71 -7.30
CA LYS A 116 -9.45 -6.65 -7.99
C LYS A 116 -9.49 -5.54 -9.04
N MET A 117 -8.87 -4.39 -8.76
CA MET A 117 -8.83 -3.26 -9.69
C MET A 117 -7.74 -3.40 -10.75
N PHE A 118 -6.62 -4.04 -10.42
CA PHE A 118 -5.43 -4.13 -11.26
C PHE A 118 -4.91 -5.59 -11.31
N PRO A 119 -5.58 -6.48 -12.07
CA PRO A 119 -5.27 -7.91 -12.09
C PRO A 119 -3.92 -8.27 -12.74
N ARG A 120 -3.33 -7.39 -13.56
CA ARG A 120 -2.02 -7.61 -14.20
C ARG A 120 -0.86 -7.03 -13.40
N LEU A 121 -1.14 -6.25 -12.35
CA LEU A 121 -0.15 -5.66 -11.48
C LEU A 121 0.43 -6.73 -10.53
N LYS A 122 1.73 -6.67 -10.27
CA LYS A 122 2.41 -7.60 -9.36
C LYS A 122 2.58 -6.96 -7.99
N ILE A 123 2.22 -7.66 -6.92
CA ILE A 123 2.43 -7.21 -5.53
C ILE A 123 3.51 -8.09 -4.90
N VAL A 124 4.48 -7.47 -4.22
CA VAL A 124 5.47 -8.16 -3.39
C VAL A 124 5.43 -7.53 -2.00
N THR A 125 5.00 -8.33 -1.03
CA THR A 125 4.94 -7.96 0.39
C THR A 125 5.87 -8.84 1.20
N SER A 126 6.43 -8.32 2.29
CA SER A 126 7.24 -9.13 3.21
C SER A 126 6.36 -9.88 4.22
N GLU A 127 5.29 -9.24 4.69
CA GLU A 127 4.39 -9.78 5.70
C GLU A 127 2.92 -9.46 5.36
N ILE A 128 2.00 -10.32 5.78
CA ILE A 128 0.56 -10.13 5.65
C ILE A 128 -0.04 -10.21 7.06
N ASP A 129 -0.59 -9.09 7.52
CA ASP A 129 -1.23 -8.96 8.82
C ASP A 129 -2.75 -9.14 8.73
N VAL A 130 -3.34 -9.51 9.88
CA VAL A 130 -4.71 -10.02 9.96
C VAL A 130 -5.75 -8.91 9.97
N SER A 131 -5.45 -7.74 10.55
CA SER A 131 -6.50 -6.73 10.77
C SER A 131 -5.98 -5.30 10.89
N LEU A 132 -6.89 -4.38 10.56
CA LEU A 132 -6.76 -2.95 10.81
C LEU A 132 -7.56 -2.56 12.07
N ASN A 133 -7.05 -1.60 12.83
CA ASN A 133 -7.81 -0.93 13.87
C ASN A 133 -8.78 0.11 13.26
N LYS A 134 -9.58 0.77 14.10
CA LYS A 134 -10.56 1.81 13.68
C LYS A 134 -9.91 3.04 13.02
N ASP A 135 -8.62 3.26 13.25
CA ASP A 135 -7.83 4.35 12.68
C ASP A 135 -7.11 3.92 11.39
N LEU A 136 -7.44 2.76 10.81
CA LEU A 136 -6.77 2.16 9.64
C LEU A 136 -5.28 1.83 9.88
N ARG A 137 -4.91 1.54 11.13
CA ARG A 137 -3.56 1.08 11.51
C ARG A 137 -3.51 -0.44 11.58
N VAL A 138 -2.41 -1.01 11.12
CA VAL A 138 -2.19 -2.46 11.18
C VAL A 138 -1.95 -2.91 12.63
N LEU A 139 -2.53 -4.03 13.06
CA LEU A 139 -2.33 -4.64 14.39
C LEU A 139 -1.85 -6.11 14.28
N PRO A 140 -0.87 -6.56 15.10
CA PRO A 140 -0.15 -5.80 16.12
C PRO A 140 0.77 -4.71 15.55
N GLY A 141 1.15 -4.85 14.27
CA GLY A 141 1.68 -3.80 13.37
C GLY A 141 2.86 -2.95 13.84
N MET A 142 3.20 -1.95 13.04
CA MET A 142 4.34 -1.05 13.31
C MET A 142 3.95 0.34 13.81
N GLY A 143 2.67 0.61 14.07
CA GLY A 143 2.19 1.99 14.32
C GLY A 143 2.40 2.89 13.09
N GLU A 144 2.56 4.20 13.28
CA GLU A 144 2.85 5.13 12.18
C GLU A 144 4.29 4.93 11.69
N PHE A 145 4.46 4.17 10.61
CA PHE A 145 5.78 3.87 10.05
C PHE A 145 6.56 5.15 9.72
N GLY A 146 5.88 6.18 9.18
CA GLY A 146 6.49 7.46 8.83
C GLY A 146 7.12 8.14 10.03
N ASP A 147 6.34 8.33 11.10
CA ASP A 147 6.81 9.03 12.30
C ASP A 147 7.97 8.29 12.95
N ARG A 148 7.87 6.97 13.09
CA ARG A 148 8.95 6.16 13.67
C ARG A 148 10.21 6.14 12.81
N TYR A 149 10.08 6.16 11.48
CA TYR A 149 11.22 6.10 10.57
C TYR A 149 11.93 7.46 10.46
N PHE A 150 11.19 8.57 10.50
CA PHE A 150 11.74 9.92 10.37
C PHE A 150 11.98 10.61 11.73
N GLY A 151 11.50 10.04 12.84
CA GLY A 151 11.59 10.64 14.18
C GLY A 151 10.71 11.88 14.35
N THR A 152 9.54 11.90 13.72
CA THR A 152 8.60 13.05 13.75
C THR A 152 7.49 12.89 14.79
N ASP A 153 7.62 11.89 15.65
CA ASP A 153 6.82 11.70 16.85
C ASP A 153 7.05 12.86 17.83
N ASN A 154 6.27 13.93 17.63
CA ASN A 154 6.20 15.08 18.53
C ASN A 154 5.57 14.68 19.87
N GLY A 155 6.27 13.91 20.71
CA GLY A 155 6.01 13.76 22.15
C GLY A 155 4.59 13.36 22.59
N CYS A 156 3.71 12.88 21.71
CA CYS A 156 2.39 12.39 22.10
C CYS A 156 2.51 10.92 22.51
N ALA A 157 3.06 10.73 23.70
CA ALA A 157 2.99 9.47 24.42
C ALA A 157 1.51 9.13 24.70
N THR A 158 0.91 8.29 23.86
CA THR A 158 -0.20 7.41 24.27
C THR A 158 0.09 5.96 23.89
N LEU A 159 1.31 5.51 24.17
CA LEU A 159 1.49 4.16 24.68
C LEU A 159 1.10 4.16 26.17
N LYS A 160 -0.19 4.31 26.46
CA LYS A 160 -0.71 3.74 27.71
C LYS A 160 -0.64 2.23 27.51
N HIS A 161 0.29 1.60 28.20
CA HIS A 161 0.15 0.20 28.59
C HIS A 161 -1.30 0.00 29.04
N GLN A 162 -2.06 -0.82 28.31
CA GLN A 162 -3.23 -1.43 28.92
C GLN A 162 -2.72 -2.25 30.11
N PRO A 163 -3.23 -2.03 31.34
CA PRO A 163 -2.96 -2.97 32.41
C PRO A 163 -3.50 -4.33 31.98
N LYS A 164 -2.69 -5.38 32.16
CA LYS A 164 -3.18 -6.75 32.12
C LYS A 164 -4.09 -6.91 33.33
N ASP A 165 -5.40 -6.95 33.09
CA ASP A 165 -6.37 -7.31 34.13
C ASP A 165 -6.00 -8.70 34.66
N THR A 166 -5.76 -8.73 35.97
CA THR A 166 -5.56 -9.92 36.80
C THR A 166 -6.79 -10.08 37.67
#